data_AF-A0A7C7L2V3-F1
#
_entry.id   AF-A0A7C7L2V3-F1
#
_cell.length_a   1.000
_cell.length_b   1.000
_cell.length_c   1.000
_cell.angle_alpha   90.00
_cell.angle_beta   90.00
_cell.angle_gamma   90.00
#
_symmetry.space_group_name_H-M   'P 1'
#
loop_
_entity.id
_entity.type
_entity.pdbx_description
1 polymer ?
#
loop_
_entity_poly.entity_id
_entity_poly.type
_entity_poly.pdbx_seq_one_letter_code
_entity_poly.pdbx_strand_id
1 'polypeptide(L)'
;MIVILSFLMCLVSGTSAAEEVKLKGRISGVLCASEGRLCPSDPEHAKKAELLGIFTEGKKFYYLADVPYRLLELNFLKKKVEVEGKVLAEYSSLIVSSMKVGGRLVFKDGYLVDPMGHKILPGDAVWAGGEFYCPKCAEAKGLVKEVVIPVEGMTCPGCEANVERAVRKLRGVIYVKADHRKGEVRMKFEKGSVKLEDMIEAIRRAGYKASRP
;
A
#
# COMPACT_ATOMS: atom_id res chain seq x y z
N MET A 1 -63.32 -25.56 -29.95
CA MET A 1 -62.77 -24.56 -29.01
C MET A 1 -61.26 -24.69 -29.03
N ILE A 2 -60.60 -24.05 -30.00
CA ILE A 2 -59.92 -22.73 -29.92
C ILE A 2 -58.60 -22.80 -29.13
N VAL A 3 -57.54 -22.57 -29.90
CA VAL A 3 -56.13 -22.31 -29.54
C VAL A 3 -55.95 -20.83 -29.22
N ILE A 4 -55.23 -20.47 -28.13
CA ILE A 4 -54.51 -19.19 -27.89
C ILE A 4 -53.44 -19.53 -26.80
N LEU A 5 -52.13 -19.69 -27.02
CA LEU A 5 -51.03 -18.81 -27.48
C LEU A 5 -50.97 -17.41 -26.83
N SER A 6 -50.04 -17.18 -25.89
CA SER A 6 -49.24 -15.93 -25.74
C SER A 6 -48.24 -16.09 -24.57
N PHE A 7 -46.94 -16.25 -24.84
CA PHE A 7 -45.93 -15.19 -25.03
C PHE A 7 -45.53 -14.44 -23.74
N LEU A 8 -44.35 -14.81 -23.23
CA LEU A 8 -43.21 -13.94 -22.95
C LEU A 8 -43.48 -12.60 -22.22
N MET A 9 -42.97 -12.49 -20.99
CA MET A 9 -42.19 -11.30 -20.59
C MET A 9 -40.97 -11.71 -19.77
N CYS A 10 -39.81 -11.53 -20.41
CA CYS A 10 -38.53 -11.27 -19.75
C CYS A 10 -38.67 -10.18 -18.70
N LEU A 11 -37.96 -10.32 -17.57
CA LEU A 11 -37.13 -9.30 -16.90
C LEU A 11 -36.85 -9.77 -15.47
N VAL A 12 -35.88 -10.67 -15.29
CA VAL A 12 -35.02 -10.57 -14.11
C VAL A 12 -33.76 -9.91 -14.59
N SER A 13 -33.77 -8.59 -14.44
CA SER A 13 -32.64 -7.69 -14.54
C SER A 13 -31.37 -8.36 -14.01
N GLY A 14 -30.35 -8.40 -14.85
CA GLY A 14 -28.99 -8.75 -14.47
C GLY A 14 -28.52 -7.83 -13.35
N THR A 15 -28.72 -8.28 -12.12
CA THR A 15 -27.95 -7.81 -10.98
C THR A 15 -26.79 -8.79 -10.90
N SER A 16 -25.57 -8.33 -11.13
CA SER A 16 -24.39 -9.14 -10.86
C SER A 16 -24.44 -9.47 -9.37
N ALA A 17 -24.89 -10.68 -9.05
CA ALA A 17 -25.11 -11.14 -7.69
C ALA A 17 -23.73 -11.23 -7.04
N ALA A 18 -23.37 -10.18 -6.33
CA ALA A 18 -22.10 -10.11 -5.67
C ALA A 18 -22.16 -11.02 -4.43
N GLU A 19 -21.35 -12.08 -4.45
CA GLU A 19 -21.40 -13.22 -3.54
C GLU A 19 -20.44 -13.03 -2.37
N GLU A 20 -20.91 -13.22 -1.12
CA GLU A 20 -20.06 -13.22 0.06
C GLU A 20 -19.24 -14.51 0.12
N VAL A 21 -17.92 -14.38 0.29
CA VAL A 21 -16.99 -15.51 0.26
C VAL A 21 -15.98 -15.44 1.39
N LYS A 22 -15.43 -16.61 1.72
CA LYS A 22 -14.25 -16.78 2.55
C LYS A 22 -13.22 -17.59 1.80
N LEU A 23 -12.09 -16.95 1.47
CA LEU A 23 -11.07 -17.51 0.60
C LEU A 23 -9.75 -17.67 1.34
N LYS A 24 -9.06 -18.77 1.06
CA LYS A 24 -7.66 -18.98 1.45
C LYS A 24 -6.80 -19.00 0.19
N GLY A 25 -5.62 -18.39 0.27
CA GLY A 25 -4.76 -18.27 -0.89
C GLY A 25 -3.41 -17.65 -0.57
N ARG A 26 -2.68 -17.31 -1.63
CA ARG A 26 -1.44 -16.53 -1.55
C ARG A 26 -1.60 -15.21 -2.29
N ILE A 27 -1.06 -14.14 -1.70
CA ILE A 27 -0.92 -12.89 -2.43
C ILE A 27 0.11 -13.09 -3.54
N SER A 28 -0.32 -12.81 -4.77
CA SER A 28 0.47 -12.93 -5.99
C SER A 28 0.20 -11.73 -6.88
N GLY A 29 1.19 -11.36 -7.66
CA GLY A 29 1.19 -10.22 -8.58
C GLY A 29 2.59 -10.04 -9.10
N VAL A 30 2.75 -9.39 -10.24
CA VAL A 30 3.99 -9.51 -10.99
C VAL A 30 5.00 -8.45 -10.53
N LEU A 31 6.10 -8.96 -9.97
CA LEU A 31 7.21 -8.21 -9.40
C LEU A 31 8.01 -7.36 -10.39
N CYS A 32 7.91 -7.66 -11.69
CA CYS A 32 8.71 -7.01 -12.72
C CYS A 32 8.52 -5.49 -12.68
N ALA A 33 7.29 -4.99 -12.77
CA ALA A 33 7.01 -3.56 -12.76
C ALA A 33 7.41 -2.89 -11.43
N SER A 34 7.13 -3.52 -10.30
CA SER A 34 7.51 -3.01 -8.96
C SER A 34 9.02 -2.95 -8.73
N GLU A 35 9.79 -3.84 -9.36
CA GLU A 35 11.25 -3.91 -9.24
C GLU A 35 11.98 -3.25 -10.41
N GLY A 36 11.27 -2.54 -11.30
CA GLY A 36 11.87 -1.87 -12.46
C GLY A 36 12.39 -2.80 -13.57
N ARG A 37 11.91 -4.05 -13.61
CA ARG A 37 12.23 -5.04 -14.64
C ARG A 37 11.11 -5.08 -15.69
N LEU A 38 11.45 -5.40 -16.93
CA LEU A 38 10.45 -5.68 -17.96
C LEU A 38 9.67 -6.94 -17.60
N CYS A 39 8.35 -6.86 -17.63
CA CYS A 39 7.51 -8.04 -17.49
C CYS A 39 7.68 -8.91 -18.73
N PRO A 40 7.81 -10.24 -18.57
CA PRO A 40 7.72 -11.18 -19.68
C PRO A 40 6.52 -10.85 -20.56
N SER A 41 6.75 -10.81 -21.87
CA SER A 41 5.74 -10.45 -22.87
C SER A 41 4.82 -11.61 -23.22
N ASP A 42 4.93 -12.76 -22.54
CA ASP A 42 4.06 -13.89 -22.81
C ASP A 42 2.62 -13.58 -22.34
N PRO A 43 1.59 -13.96 -23.13
CA PRO A 43 0.19 -13.64 -22.84
C PRO A 43 -0.33 -14.22 -21.52
N GLU A 44 0.28 -15.27 -20.98
CA GLU A 44 -0.07 -15.79 -19.65
C GLU A 44 0.46 -14.89 -18.53
N HIS A 45 1.64 -14.31 -18.72
CA HIS A 45 2.22 -13.32 -17.82
C HIS A 45 1.46 -12.01 -17.85
N ALA A 46 1.09 -11.53 -19.03
CA ALA A 46 0.30 -10.31 -19.22
C ALA A 46 -1.14 -10.41 -18.69
N LYS A 47 -1.68 -11.63 -18.53
CA LYS A 47 -3.00 -11.88 -17.89
C LYS A 47 -2.90 -12.01 -16.35
N LYS A 48 -1.70 -12.19 -15.80
CA LYS A 48 -1.41 -12.34 -14.37
C LYS A 48 -0.70 -11.11 -13.78
N ALA A 49 -0.05 -10.33 -14.62
CA ALA A 49 0.30 -8.92 -14.45
C ALA A 49 -1.00 -8.16 -14.71
N GLU A 50 -1.46 -7.21 -13.92
CA GLU A 50 -0.75 -5.99 -13.56
C GLU A 50 -1.13 -5.52 -12.14
N LEU A 51 -1.98 -6.28 -11.43
CA LEU A 51 -2.57 -5.85 -10.17
C LEU A 51 -2.37 -6.93 -9.10
N LEU A 52 -2.02 -6.50 -7.89
CA LEU A 52 -1.89 -7.40 -6.75
C LEU A 52 -3.24 -8.02 -6.40
N GLY A 53 -3.25 -9.34 -6.24
CA GLY A 53 -4.46 -10.10 -5.96
C GLY A 53 -4.19 -11.33 -5.10
N ILE A 54 -5.23 -12.12 -4.88
CA ILE A 54 -5.16 -13.40 -4.19
C ILE A 54 -5.33 -14.55 -5.18
N PHE A 55 -4.36 -15.47 -5.19
CA PHE A 55 -4.50 -16.76 -5.86
C PHE A 55 -5.04 -17.78 -4.85
N THR A 56 -6.27 -18.21 -5.07
CA THR A 56 -6.96 -19.16 -4.20
C THR A 56 -6.46 -20.60 -4.39
N GLU A 57 -6.65 -21.44 -3.38
CA GLU A 57 -6.33 -22.89 -3.48
C GLU A 57 -7.12 -23.59 -4.60
N GLY A 58 -8.31 -23.09 -4.94
CA GLY A 58 -9.12 -23.53 -6.09
C GLY A 58 -8.65 -23.03 -7.46
N LYS A 59 -7.43 -22.50 -7.56
CA LYS A 59 -6.80 -21.95 -8.79
C LYS A 59 -7.53 -20.75 -9.43
N LYS A 60 -8.43 -20.09 -8.72
CA LYS A 60 -9.03 -18.81 -9.14
C LYS A 60 -8.21 -17.64 -8.64
N PHE A 61 -8.09 -16.59 -9.43
CA PHE A 61 -7.43 -15.35 -9.08
C PHE A 61 -8.45 -14.23 -8.89
N TYR A 62 -8.32 -13.46 -7.81
CA TYR A 62 -9.16 -12.30 -7.54
C TYR A 62 -8.31 -11.05 -7.28
N TYR A 63 -8.69 -9.94 -7.90
CA TYR A 63 -8.15 -8.62 -7.59
C TYR A 63 -8.70 -8.13 -6.24
N LEU A 64 -7.85 -7.61 -5.36
CA LEU A 64 -8.28 -7.03 -4.09
C LEU A 64 -8.56 -5.54 -4.30
N ALA A 65 -9.83 -5.16 -4.45
CA ALA A 65 -10.21 -3.86 -5.00
C ALA A 65 -9.96 -2.68 -4.03
N ASP A 66 -10.08 -2.93 -2.73
CA ASP A 66 -10.06 -1.95 -1.65
C ASP A 66 -8.87 -2.10 -0.69
N VAL A 67 -7.96 -3.02 -1.01
CA VAL A 67 -6.74 -3.22 -0.23
C VAL A 67 -5.60 -2.42 -0.85
N PRO A 68 -4.92 -1.53 -0.10
CA PRO A 68 -3.84 -0.71 -0.64
C PRO A 68 -2.73 -1.55 -1.28
N TYR A 69 -2.34 -1.26 -2.53
CA TYR A 69 -1.27 -2.01 -3.22
C TYR A 69 0.03 -2.05 -2.42
N ARG A 70 0.43 -0.93 -1.80
CA ARG A 70 1.62 -0.85 -0.93
C ARG A 70 1.57 -1.84 0.24
N LEU A 71 0.36 -2.14 0.77
CA LEU A 71 0.18 -3.16 1.80
C LEU A 71 0.53 -4.55 1.25
N LEU A 72 0.05 -4.87 0.04
CA LEU A 72 0.21 -6.17 -0.59
C LEU A 72 1.65 -6.40 -1.09
N GLU A 73 2.21 -5.40 -1.76
CA GLU A 73 3.45 -5.47 -2.54
C GLU A 73 4.67 -5.72 -1.66
N LEU A 74 4.85 -4.85 -0.66
CA LEU A 74 6.07 -4.82 0.13
C LEU A 74 6.07 -5.88 1.24
N ASN A 75 4.90 -6.38 1.62
CA ASN A 75 4.73 -6.94 2.97
C ASN A 75 4.10 -8.33 2.98
N PHE A 76 3.22 -8.62 2.02
CA PHE A 76 2.43 -9.84 2.02
C PHE A 76 2.59 -10.68 0.76
N LEU A 77 3.39 -10.22 -0.20
CA LEU A 77 3.71 -11.00 -1.39
C LEU A 77 4.23 -12.40 -1.02
N LYS A 78 3.70 -13.42 -1.69
CA LYS A 78 3.96 -14.86 -1.44
C LYS A 78 3.49 -15.38 -0.07
N LYS A 79 2.99 -14.52 0.85
CA LYS A 79 2.43 -14.98 2.13
C LYS A 79 1.05 -15.59 1.93
N LYS A 80 0.74 -16.56 2.81
CA LYS A 80 -0.60 -17.14 2.92
C LYS A 80 -1.54 -16.15 3.60
N VAL A 81 -2.73 -16.00 3.04
CA VAL A 81 -3.76 -15.09 3.54
C VAL A 81 -5.12 -15.79 3.62
N GLU A 82 -5.91 -15.32 4.56
CA GLU A 82 -7.35 -15.63 4.65
C GLU A 82 -8.09 -14.32 4.42
N VAL A 83 -8.96 -14.29 3.41
CA VAL A 83 -9.68 -13.08 2.99
C VAL A 83 -11.17 -13.37 3.00
N GLU A 84 -11.95 -12.48 3.60
CA GLU A 84 -13.41 -12.48 3.58
C GLU A 84 -13.88 -11.23 2.83
N GLY A 85 -15.00 -11.33 2.13
CA GLY A 85 -15.56 -10.20 1.40
C GLY A 85 -16.48 -10.60 0.26
N LYS A 86 -16.77 -9.64 -0.60
CA LYS A 86 -17.78 -9.76 -1.66
C LYS A 86 -17.13 -9.87 -3.03
N VAL A 87 -17.37 -10.98 -3.73
CA VAL A 87 -16.88 -11.20 -5.10
C VAL A 87 -17.79 -10.52 -6.11
N LEU A 88 -17.18 -9.70 -6.97
CA LEU A 88 -17.79 -9.17 -8.19
C LEU A 88 -17.37 -10.07 -9.35
N ALA A 89 -18.15 -11.12 -9.59
CA ALA A 89 -17.79 -12.21 -10.51
C ALA A 89 -17.44 -11.73 -11.93
N GLU A 90 -18.13 -10.70 -12.41
CA GLU A 90 -17.91 -10.09 -13.74
C GLU A 90 -16.48 -9.54 -13.91
N TYR A 91 -15.87 -9.03 -12.83
CA TYR A 91 -14.57 -8.36 -12.87
C TYR A 91 -13.43 -9.18 -12.27
N SER A 92 -13.72 -10.40 -11.78
CA SER A 92 -12.80 -11.16 -10.93
C SER A 92 -12.24 -10.32 -9.77
N SER A 93 -13.06 -9.41 -9.24
CA SER A 93 -12.67 -8.49 -8.16
C SER A 93 -13.30 -8.93 -6.84
N LEU A 94 -12.60 -8.70 -5.75
CA LEU A 94 -13.03 -8.97 -4.38
C LEU A 94 -12.98 -7.66 -3.58
N ILE A 95 -14.12 -7.25 -3.06
CA ILE A 95 -14.22 -6.17 -2.06
C ILE A 95 -13.97 -6.82 -0.71
N VAL A 96 -12.87 -6.48 -0.05
CA VAL A 96 -12.39 -7.16 1.15
C VAL A 96 -13.05 -6.60 2.40
N SER A 97 -13.80 -7.44 3.11
CA SER A 97 -14.32 -7.08 4.43
C SER A 97 -13.30 -7.38 5.54
N SER A 98 -12.51 -8.45 5.41
CA SER A 98 -11.44 -8.78 6.35
C SER A 98 -10.29 -9.51 5.67
N MET A 99 -9.07 -9.26 6.12
CA MET A 99 -7.89 -10.03 5.69
C MET A 99 -7.00 -10.36 6.88
N LYS A 100 -6.59 -11.62 6.94
CA LYS A 100 -5.62 -12.15 7.90
C LYS A 100 -4.37 -12.65 7.21
N VAL A 101 -3.21 -12.44 7.83
CA VAL A 101 -1.91 -12.96 7.39
C VAL A 101 -1.32 -13.76 8.55
N GLY A 102 -1.05 -15.05 8.35
CA GLY A 102 -0.54 -15.91 9.43
C GLY A 102 -1.46 -15.96 10.67
N GLY A 103 -2.78 -15.82 10.48
CA GLY A 103 -3.77 -15.76 11.57
C GLY A 103 -3.99 -14.37 12.18
N ARG A 104 -3.09 -13.41 11.97
CA ARG A 104 -3.24 -12.03 12.46
C ARG A 104 -4.15 -11.21 11.54
N LEU A 105 -5.13 -10.52 12.11
CA LEU A 105 -5.95 -9.54 11.37
C LEU A 105 -5.08 -8.35 10.98
N VAL A 106 -5.02 -8.04 9.67
CA VAL A 106 -4.20 -6.94 9.13
C VAL A 106 -5.03 -5.89 8.40
N PHE A 107 -6.26 -6.23 8.00
CA PHE A 107 -7.18 -5.33 7.33
C PHE A 107 -8.62 -5.68 7.72
N LYS A 108 -9.45 -4.66 7.96
CA LYS A 108 -10.85 -4.81 8.35
C LYS A 108 -11.65 -3.58 7.90
N ASP A 109 -12.63 -3.79 7.03
CA ASP A 109 -13.60 -2.79 6.57
C ASP A 109 -12.95 -1.46 6.10
N GLY A 110 -11.91 -1.55 5.27
CA GLY A 110 -11.19 -0.37 4.76
C GLY A 110 -10.04 0.14 5.64
N TYR A 111 -9.88 -0.41 6.85
CA TYR A 111 -8.83 -0.02 7.78
C TYR A 111 -7.70 -1.05 7.83
N LEU A 112 -6.46 -0.57 8.00
CA LEU A 112 -5.35 -1.39 8.44
C LEU A 112 -5.48 -1.67 9.94
N VAL A 113 -5.05 -2.86 10.35
CA VAL A 113 -5.04 -3.28 11.75
C VAL A 113 -3.60 -3.52 12.21
N ASP A 114 -3.17 -2.74 13.18
CA ASP A 114 -1.83 -2.90 13.76
C ASP A 114 -1.75 -4.10 14.73
N PRO A 115 -0.54 -4.47 15.20
CA PRO A 115 -0.39 -5.58 16.15
C PRO A 115 -1.10 -5.40 17.50
N MET A 116 -1.52 -4.17 17.83
CA MET A 116 -2.27 -3.85 19.05
C MET A 116 -3.78 -3.87 18.81
N GLY A 117 -4.23 -4.08 17.56
CA GLY A 117 -5.64 -4.14 17.19
C GLY A 117 -6.25 -2.79 16.83
N HIS A 118 -5.48 -1.70 16.75
CA HIS A 118 -6.02 -0.40 16.35
C HIS A 118 -6.34 -0.38 14.85
N LYS A 119 -7.49 0.20 14.52
CA LYS A 119 -7.89 0.49 13.15
C LYS A 119 -7.27 1.81 12.69
N ILE A 120 -6.63 1.79 11.53
CA ILE A 120 -5.87 2.93 11.01
C ILE A 120 -6.29 3.13 9.56
N LEU A 121 -6.54 4.38 9.17
CA LEU A 121 -6.74 4.70 7.76
C LEU A 121 -5.45 4.40 6.99
N PRO A 122 -5.50 3.78 5.80
CA PRO A 122 -4.31 3.47 5.03
C PRO A 122 -3.34 4.65 4.81
N GLY A 123 -3.87 5.86 4.68
CA GLY A 123 -3.06 7.08 4.52
C GLY A 123 -2.28 7.51 5.77
N ASP A 124 -2.75 7.12 6.96
CA ASP A 124 -2.14 7.49 8.25
C ASP A 124 -1.20 6.41 8.81
N ALA A 125 -1.21 5.22 8.20
CA ALA A 125 -0.46 4.08 8.72
C ALA A 125 1.05 4.24 8.49
N VAL A 126 1.81 4.00 9.55
CA VAL A 126 3.27 4.01 9.52
C VAL A 126 3.77 2.61 9.28
N TRP A 127 4.57 2.42 8.23
CA TRP A 127 5.31 1.19 8.03
C TRP A 127 6.58 1.21 8.85
N ALA A 128 6.71 0.30 9.82
CA ALA A 128 7.94 0.15 10.60
C ALA A 128 8.08 -1.26 11.15
N GLY A 129 9.30 -1.79 11.25
CA GLY A 129 9.55 -3.10 11.86
C GLY A 129 8.85 -4.27 11.15
N GLY A 130 8.54 -4.11 9.85
CA GLY A 130 7.89 -5.16 9.06
C GLY A 130 6.36 -5.24 9.20
N GLU A 131 5.72 -4.27 9.87
CA GLU A 131 4.27 -4.20 10.00
C GLU A 131 3.75 -2.75 9.90
N PHE A 132 2.43 -2.59 9.75
CA PHE A 132 1.78 -1.28 9.85
C PHE A 132 1.40 -0.98 11.29
N TYR A 133 1.67 0.25 11.69
CA TYR A 133 1.44 0.78 13.03
C TYR A 133 0.65 2.08 12.96
N CYS A 134 -0.16 2.32 13.99
CA CYS A 134 -0.69 3.64 14.23
C CYS A 134 0.50 4.59 14.54
N PRO A 135 0.47 5.89 14.19
CA PRO A 135 1.61 6.79 14.44
C PRO A 135 2.09 6.77 15.90
N LYS A 136 1.15 6.84 16.85
CA LYS A 136 1.45 6.79 18.29
C LYS A 136 2.10 5.46 18.71
N CYS A 137 1.66 4.37 18.11
CA CYS A 137 2.12 3.03 18.42
C CYS A 137 3.55 2.80 17.90
N ALA A 138 3.84 3.30 16.70
CA ALA A 138 5.17 3.26 16.10
C ALA A 138 6.18 4.06 16.94
N GLU A 139 5.77 5.23 17.43
CA GLU A 139 6.55 6.06 18.35
C GLU A 139 6.74 5.36 19.71
N ALA A 140 5.67 4.84 20.33
CA ALA A 140 5.74 4.15 21.62
C ALA A 140 6.63 2.90 21.60
N LYS A 141 6.71 2.21 20.47
CA LYS A 141 7.61 1.05 20.26
C LYS A 141 9.04 1.46 19.92
N GLY A 142 9.34 2.76 19.76
CA GLY A 142 10.66 3.25 19.38
C GLY A 142 11.10 2.80 17.98
N LEU A 143 10.13 2.53 17.10
CA LEU A 143 10.35 2.10 15.72
C LEU A 143 10.56 3.28 14.77
N VAL A 144 10.21 4.49 15.19
CA VAL A 144 10.39 5.73 14.44
C VAL A 144 11.41 6.60 15.15
N LYS A 145 12.30 7.21 14.37
CA LYS A 145 13.23 8.24 14.84
C LYS A 145 12.91 9.57 14.18
N GLU A 146 13.27 10.64 14.87
CA GLU A 146 13.18 12.00 14.35
C GLU A 146 14.57 12.63 14.30
N VAL A 147 14.82 13.45 13.28
CA VAL A 147 16.03 14.24 13.14
C VAL A 147 15.70 15.60 12.54
N VAL A 148 16.44 16.63 12.95
CA VAL A 148 16.38 17.97 12.36
C VAL A 148 17.75 18.24 11.76
N ILE A 149 17.82 18.42 10.44
CA ILE A 149 19.07 18.65 9.72
C ILE A 149 19.15 20.13 9.34
N PRO A 150 20.21 20.85 9.73
CA PRO A 150 20.45 22.21 9.25
C PRO A 150 20.74 22.21 7.74
N VAL A 151 20.10 23.11 7.01
CA VAL A 151 20.20 23.23 5.55
C VAL A 151 20.31 24.69 5.11
N GLU A 152 21.36 24.99 4.35
CA GLU A 152 21.58 26.32 3.75
C GLU A 152 21.24 26.31 2.25
N GLY A 153 20.89 27.50 1.74
CA GLY A 153 20.56 27.73 0.33
C GLY A 153 19.07 27.61 0.00
N MET A 154 18.23 27.23 0.96
CA MET A 154 16.78 27.34 0.81
C MET A 154 16.36 28.79 1.04
N THR A 155 15.69 29.41 0.07
CA THR A 155 15.29 30.83 0.15
C THR A 155 13.80 31.05 -0.08
N CYS A 156 13.05 30.01 -0.45
CA CYS A 156 11.61 30.10 -0.69
C CYS A 156 10.90 28.75 -0.48
N PRO A 157 9.56 28.74 -0.42
CA PRO A 157 8.77 27.50 -0.34
C PRO A 157 9.01 26.53 -1.52
N GLY A 158 9.41 27.03 -2.68
CA GLY A 158 9.81 26.19 -3.81
C GLY A 158 11.09 25.39 -3.54
N CYS A 159 12.05 25.99 -2.83
CA CYS A 159 13.26 25.31 -2.38
C CYS A 159 12.94 24.21 -1.35
N GLU A 160 12.06 24.52 -0.40
CA GLU A 160 11.55 23.54 0.57
C GLU A 160 10.97 22.31 -0.13
N ALA A 161 10.06 22.52 -1.09
CA ALA A 161 9.44 21.45 -1.84
C ALA A 161 10.47 20.62 -2.63
N ASN A 162 11.54 21.23 -3.14
CA ASN A 162 12.59 20.50 -3.83
C ASN A 162 13.35 19.57 -2.87
N VAL A 163 13.73 20.07 -1.70
CA VAL A 163 14.41 19.28 -0.66
C VAL A 163 13.51 18.16 -0.15
N GLU A 164 12.25 18.45 0.17
CA GLU A 164 11.26 17.46 0.61
C GLU A 164 11.08 16.34 -0.43
N ARG A 165 11.01 16.68 -1.73
CA ARG A 165 10.91 15.67 -2.80
C ARG A 165 12.15 14.80 -2.91
N ALA A 166 13.35 15.36 -2.69
CA ALA A 166 14.59 14.59 -2.76
C ALA A 166 14.66 13.55 -1.64
N VAL A 167 14.39 13.96 -0.40
CA VAL A 167 14.48 13.08 0.78
C VAL A 167 13.31 12.10 0.88
N ARG A 168 12.09 12.43 0.38
CA ARG A 168 10.96 11.47 0.31
C ARG A 168 11.24 10.24 -0.54
N LYS A 169 12.23 10.29 -1.44
CA LYS A 169 12.65 9.13 -2.24
C LYS A 169 13.46 8.10 -1.44
N LEU A 170 13.99 8.49 -0.27
CA LEU A 170 14.74 7.59 0.59
C LEU A 170 13.78 6.59 1.26
N ARG A 171 14.14 5.31 1.19
CA ARG A 171 13.33 4.23 1.77
C ARG A 171 13.22 4.39 3.28
N GLY A 172 12.00 4.34 3.78
CA GLY A 172 11.68 4.44 5.20
C GLY A 172 11.62 5.86 5.77
N VAL A 173 11.71 6.90 4.93
CA VAL A 173 11.25 8.25 5.32
C VAL A 173 9.72 8.23 5.41
N ILE A 174 9.21 8.59 6.59
CA ILE A 174 7.77 8.58 6.92
C ILE A 174 7.20 9.99 6.79
N TYR A 175 7.95 10.98 7.27
CA TYR A 175 7.55 12.39 7.25
C TYR A 175 8.76 13.26 6.95
N VAL A 176 8.54 14.33 6.21
CA VAL A 176 9.52 15.40 6.05
C VAL A 176 8.83 16.75 5.91
N LYS A 177 9.43 17.75 6.56
CA LYS A 177 9.07 19.15 6.43
C LYS A 177 10.33 20.00 6.40
N ALA A 178 10.52 20.76 5.33
CA ALA A 178 11.57 21.77 5.23
C ALA A 178 11.03 23.14 5.64
N ASP A 179 11.89 23.98 6.21
CA ASP A 179 11.60 25.35 6.61
C ASP A 179 12.78 26.26 6.22
N HIS A 180 12.59 27.04 5.15
CA HIS A 180 13.62 27.99 4.68
C HIS A 180 13.85 29.15 5.63
N ARG A 181 12.87 29.51 6.47
CA ARG A 181 13.00 30.61 7.44
C ARG A 181 13.89 30.19 8.61
N LYS A 182 13.83 28.92 8.99
CA LYS A 182 14.68 28.33 10.03
C LYS A 182 15.99 27.73 9.51
N GLY A 183 16.08 27.50 8.20
CA GLY A 183 17.24 26.83 7.61
C GLY A 183 17.37 25.39 8.08
N GLU A 184 16.25 24.67 8.21
CA GLU A 184 16.24 23.30 8.72
C GLU A 184 15.27 22.39 7.97
N VAL A 185 15.52 21.09 8.06
CA VAL A 185 14.63 20.04 7.56
C VAL A 185 14.38 19.03 8.67
N ARG A 186 13.13 18.90 9.09
CA ARG A 186 12.66 17.93 10.07
C ARG A 186 12.17 16.68 9.38
N MET A 187 12.64 15.52 9.82
CA MET A 187 12.29 14.22 9.25
C MET A 187 11.94 13.21 10.32
N LYS A 188 10.90 12.40 10.07
CA LYS A 188 10.65 11.14 10.79
C LYS A 188 10.89 9.97 9.86
N PHE A 189 11.57 8.94 10.36
CA PHE A 189 11.98 7.79 9.57
C PHE A 189 11.98 6.50 10.39
N GLU A 190 11.82 5.36 9.71
CA GLU A 190 11.90 4.04 10.32
C GLU A 190 13.32 3.80 10.88
N LYS A 191 13.38 3.36 12.14
CA LYS A 191 14.64 3.11 12.82
C LYS A 191 15.43 2.03 12.08
N GLY A 192 16.59 2.42 11.56
CA GLY A 192 17.50 1.52 10.85
C GLY A 192 17.25 1.40 9.35
N SER A 193 16.23 2.09 8.80
CA SER A 193 15.93 2.03 7.36
C SER A 193 16.81 2.96 6.52
N VAL A 194 17.27 4.07 7.09
CA VAL A 194 18.05 5.11 6.40
C VAL A 194 19.06 5.72 7.39
N LYS A 195 20.28 5.98 6.92
CA LYS A 195 21.35 6.60 7.72
C LYS A 195 21.30 8.12 7.58
N LEU A 196 21.83 8.82 8.58
CA LEU A 196 21.92 10.28 8.57
C LEU A 196 22.72 10.78 7.35
N GLU A 197 23.80 10.07 7.01
CA GLU A 197 24.67 10.39 5.88
C GLU A 197 23.93 10.35 4.55
N ASP A 198 23.05 9.35 4.35
CA ASP A 198 22.24 9.22 3.14
C ASP A 198 21.24 10.37 2.99
N MET A 199 20.68 10.84 4.12
CA MET A 199 19.78 12.00 4.12
C MET A 199 20.51 13.29 3.77
N ILE A 200 21.67 13.53 4.39
CA ILE A 200 22.51 14.69 4.11
C ILE A 200 22.92 14.68 2.64
N GLU A 201 23.35 13.54 2.12
CA GLU A 201 23.75 13.38 0.72
C GLU A 201 22.58 13.61 -0.25
N ALA A 202 21.37 13.15 0.07
CA ALA A 202 20.18 13.42 -0.74
C ALA A 202 19.88 14.93 -0.82
N ILE A 203 20.04 15.67 0.28
CA ILE A 203 19.86 17.12 0.32
C ILE A 203 20.95 17.81 -0.51
N ARG A 204 22.20 17.36 -0.43
CA ARG A 204 23.32 17.87 -1.24
C ARG A 204 23.12 17.67 -2.72
N ARG A 205 22.66 16.48 -3.13
CA ARG A 205 22.31 16.19 -4.52
C ARG A 205 21.15 17.04 -5.05
N ALA A 206 20.29 17.53 -4.15
CA ALA A 206 19.23 18.48 -4.51
C ALA A 206 19.73 19.92 -4.69
N GLY A 207 21.03 20.19 -4.44
CA GLY A 207 21.68 21.49 -4.64
C GLY A 207 21.83 22.34 -3.37
N TYR A 208 21.62 21.76 -2.19
CA TYR A 208 21.62 22.51 -0.92
C TYR A 208 22.74 22.03 0.00
N LYS A 209 23.28 22.92 0.85
CA LYS A 209 24.29 22.51 1.83
C LYS A 209 23.58 21.96 3.05
N ALA A 210 23.93 20.75 3.47
CA ALA A 210 23.44 20.13 4.69
C ALA A 210 24.59 19.71 5.60
N SER A 211 24.44 19.94 6.90
CA SER A 211 25.39 19.58 7.96
C SER A 211 24.78 18.55 8.92
N ARG A 212 25.60 18.03 9.84
CA ARG A 212 25.09 17.14 10.89
C ARG A 212 24.27 17.98 11.90
N PRO A 213 23.20 17.40 12.50
CA PRO A 213 22.41 18.02 13.56
C PRO A 213 23.23 18.37 14.80
#